data_AF-A0A135VH37-F1
#
_entry.id   AF-A0A135VH37-F1
#
_cell.length_a   1.000
_cell.length_b   1.000
_cell.length_c   1.000
_cell.angle_alpha   90.00
_cell.angle_beta   90.00
_cell.angle_gamma   90.00
#
_symmetry.space_group_name_H-M   'P 1'
#
loop_
_entity.id
_entity.type
_entity.pdbx_description
1 polymer ?
#
loop_
_entity_poly.entity_id
_entity_poly.type
_entity_poly.pdbx_seq_one_letter_code
_entity_poly.pdbx_strand_id
1 'polypeptide(L)'
;MSKKKQHEFVSIRFRIDKELLERIDQIAGERGRQKYIHDAILWRLDEELPPIVYDLIKDVDELKNRVKHLESIGSTSFQLGELNDIARNELCNDELDRKLLAYFIRNEGATTPELAKYLLGSADKRRTILDRIDRLNGRAQSLFGTPILDYKKGFVKHKRGAWWITGLEHIII
;
A
#
# COMPACT_ATOMS: atom_id res chain seq x y z
N MET A 1 -50.55 8.26 -31.29
CA MET A 1 -49.50 9.14 -31.88
C MET A 1 -48.72 9.76 -30.74
N SER A 2 -47.45 9.36 -30.55
CA SER A 2 -46.61 9.83 -29.43
C SER A 2 -46.07 11.23 -29.71
N LYS A 3 -46.36 12.19 -28.81
CA LYS A 3 -45.83 13.56 -28.88
C LYS A 3 -44.31 13.52 -28.62
N LYS A 4 -43.50 13.71 -29.66
CA LYS A 4 -42.06 13.97 -29.50
C LYS A 4 -41.89 15.23 -28.65
N LYS A 5 -41.28 15.11 -27.47
CA LYS A 5 -40.78 16.26 -26.69
C LYS A 5 -39.82 17.04 -27.60
N GLN A 6 -40.19 18.28 -27.94
CA GLN A 6 -39.25 19.20 -28.58
C GLN A 6 -38.26 19.62 -27.49
N HIS A 7 -36.98 19.29 -27.69
CA HIS A 7 -35.92 19.82 -26.85
C HIS A 7 -35.58 21.23 -27.35
N GLU A 8 -35.96 22.24 -26.57
CA GLU A 8 -35.50 23.61 -26.81
C GLU A 8 -34.04 23.71 -26.36
N PHE A 9 -33.13 24.02 -27.30
CA PHE A 9 -31.73 24.25 -27.02
C PHE A 9 -31.44 25.75 -26.98
N VAL A 10 -30.77 26.21 -25.94
CA VAL A 10 -30.32 27.61 -25.80
C VAL A 10 -28.79 27.64 -25.89
N SER A 11 -28.25 28.49 -26.75
CA SER A 11 -26.80 28.67 -26.90
C SER A 11 -26.29 29.80 -26.01
N ILE A 12 -25.37 29.48 -25.10
CA ILE A 12 -24.73 30.44 -24.21
C ILE A 12 -23.28 30.64 -24.66
N ARG A 13 -22.84 31.90 -24.83
CA ARG A 13 -21.43 32.25 -25.06
C ARG A 13 -20.86 32.88 -23.79
N PHE A 14 -19.78 32.31 -23.28
CA PHE A 14 -19.04 32.83 -22.14
C PHE A 14 -17.55 32.85 -22.45
N ARG A 15 -16.81 33.72 -21.75
CA ARG A 15 -15.35 33.76 -21.81
C ARG A 15 -14.79 33.02 -20.61
N ILE A 16 -13.70 32.30 -20.84
CA ILE A 16 -12.94 31.60 -19.79
C ILE A 16 -11.48 32.01 -19.86
N ASP A 17 -10.82 31.85 -18.73
CA ASP A 17 -9.38 32.05 -18.64
C ASP A 17 -8.63 30.99 -19.44
N LYS A 18 -7.49 31.40 -19.99
CA LYS A 18 -6.65 30.56 -20.84
C LYS A 18 -6.14 29.32 -20.08
N GLU A 19 -5.75 29.50 -18.81
CA GLU A 19 -5.30 28.39 -17.95
C GLU A 19 -6.39 27.34 -17.75
N LEU A 20 -7.66 27.77 -17.65
CA LEU A 20 -8.78 26.84 -17.49
C LEU A 20 -8.99 26.01 -18.76
N LEU A 21 -8.85 26.62 -19.94
CA LEU A 21 -8.93 25.92 -21.22
C LEU A 21 -7.82 24.87 -21.36
N GLU A 22 -6.58 25.22 -21.01
CA GLU A 22 -5.45 24.29 -21.06
C GLU A 22 -5.64 23.08 -20.13
N ARG A 23 -6.22 23.28 -18.95
CA ARG A 23 -6.57 22.17 -18.03
C ARG A 23 -7.67 21.27 -18.60
N ILE A 24 -8.69 21.86 -19.25
CA ILE A 24 -9.73 21.07 -19.92
C ILE A 24 -9.11 20.22 -21.03
N ASP A 25 -8.16 20.76 -21.78
CA ASP A 25 -7.46 20.04 -22.84
C ASP A 25 -6.61 18.88 -22.35
N GLN A 26 -5.95 19.04 -21.20
CA GLN A 26 -5.20 17.94 -20.58
C GLN A 26 -6.11 16.76 -20.21
N ILE A 27 -7.36 17.01 -19.82
CA ILE A 27 -8.28 15.97 -19.33
C ILE A 27 -9.10 15.37 -20.47
N ALA A 28 -9.66 16.21 -21.35
CA ALA A 28 -10.62 15.79 -22.37
C ALA A 28 -10.08 15.82 -23.80
N GLY A 29 -8.89 16.43 -24.02
CA GLY A 29 -8.35 16.72 -25.33
C GLY A 29 -9.11 17.84 -26.07
N GLU A 30 -8.47 18.43 -27.08
CA GLU A 30 -9.02 19.59 -27.81
C GLU A 30 -10.40 19.34 -28.43
N ARG A 31 -10.68 18.09 -28.84
CA ARG A 31 -11.94 17.67 -29.46
C ARG A 31 -13.03 17.33 -28.43
N GLY A 32 -12.68 17.16 -27.16
CA GLY A 32 -13.59 16.76 -26.07
C GLY A 32 -14.14 17.93 -25.24
N ARG A 33 -13.67 19.16 -25.48
CA ARG A 33 -13.97 20.36 -24.68
C ARG A 33 -15.46 20.58 -24.43
N GLN A 34 -16.28 20.55 -25.48
CA GLN A 34 -17.72 20.84 -25.37
C GLN A 34 -18.46 19.80 -24.53
N LYS A 35 -18.15 18.52 -24.75
CA LYS A 35 -18.72 17.42 -23.96
C LYS A 35 -18.31 17.53 -22.50
N TYR A 36 -17.02 17.79 -22.25
CA TYR A 36 -16.50 17.96 -20.90
C TYR A 36 -17.17 19.11 -20.14
N ILE A 37 -17.32 20.28 -20.78
CA ILE A 37 -17.99 21.44 -20.18
C ILE A 37 -19.47 21.14 -19.91
N HIS A 38 -20.15 20.51 -20.87
CA HIS A 38 -21.56 20.12 -20.71
C HIS A 38 -21.74 19.15 -19.54
N ASP A 39 -20.92 18.10 -19.47
CA ASP A 39 -20.98 17.08 -18.42
C ASP A 39 -20.58 17.66 -17.06
N ALA A 40 -19.64 18.62 -17.01
CA ALA A 40 -19.26 19.32 -15.78
C ALA A 40 -20.36 20.26 -15.27
N ILE A 41 -21.08 20.94 -16.16
CA ILE A 41 -22.23 21.79 -15.81
C ILE A 41 -23.38 20.91 -15.30
N LEU A 42 -23.69 19.81 -15.99
CA LEU A 42 -24.67 18.83 -15.51
C LEU A 42 -24.25 18.27 -14.15
N TRP A 43 -23.00 17.86 -13.97
CA TRP A 43 -22.47 17.38 -12.69
C TRP A 43 -22.64 18.39 -11.56
N ARG A 44 -22.40 19.68 -11.84
CA ARG A 44 -22.52 20.74 -10.83
C ARG A 44 -23.99 21.07 -10.49
N LEU A 45 -24.90 20.89 -11.44
CA LEU A 45 -26.33 21.21 -11.31
C LEU A 45 -27.16 20.03 -10.77
N ASP A 46 -26.80 18.79 -11.08
CA ASP A 46 -27.63 17.61 -10.79
C ASP A 46 -27.26 16.87 -9.49
N GLU A 47 -26.15 17.18 -8.80
CA GLU A 47 -25.68 16.52 -7.55
C GLU A 47 -25.61 14.96 -7.55
N GLU A 48 -26.04 14.28 -8.61
CA GLU A 48 -26.02 12.83 -8.73
C GLU A 48 -24.81 12.37 -9.57
N LEU A 49 -24.03 11.47 -8.95
CA LEU A 49 -22.80 10.91 -9.49
C LEU A 49 -23.04 10.32 -10.91
N PRO A 50 -22.22 10.68 -11.91
CA PRO A 50 -22.37 10.14 -13.26
C PRO A 50 -22.27 8.60 -13.28
N PRO A 51 -22.97 7.89 -14.18
CA PRO A 51 -22.88 6.43 -14.32
C PRO A 51 -21.44 5.91 -14.47
N ILE A 52 -20.58 6.68 -15.14
CA ILE A 52 -19.15 6.36 -15.30
C ILE A 52 -18.43 6.32 -13.95
N VAL A 53 -18.82 7.17 -13.00
CA VAL A 53 -18.25 7.18 -11.65
C VAL A 53 -18.75 5.98 -10.85
N TYR A 54 -19.99 5.53 -11.06
CA TYR A 54 -20.49 4.27 -10.50
C TYR A 54 -19.72 3.06 -11.04
N ASP A 55 -19.46 3.01 -12.34
CA ASP A 55 -18.68 1.95 -12.97
C ASP A 55 -17.25 1.94 -12.42
N LEU A 56 -16.61 3.12 -12.30
CA LEU A 56 -15.29 3.26 -11.67
C LEU A 56 -15.28 2.81 -10.20
N ILE A 57 -16.31 3.15 -9.42
CA ILE A 57 -16.42 2.72 -8.02
C ILE A 57 -16.53 1.20 -7.95
N LYS A 58 -17.32 0.60 -8.83
CA LYS A 58 -17.50 -0.85 -8.91
C LYS A 58 -16.21 -1.55 -9.31
N ASP A 59 -15.49 -1.03 -10.31
CA ASP A 59 -14.18 -1.54 -10.74
C ASP A 59 -13.15 -1.46 -9.60
N VAL A 60 -13.15 -0.36 -8.84
CA VAL A 60 -12.28 -0.17 -7.67
C VAL A 60 -12.63 -1.16 -6.55
N ASP A 61 -13.90 -1.42 -6.29
CA ASP A 61 -14.29 -2.40 -5.26
C ASP A 61 -14.02 -3.84 -5.70
N GLU A 62 -14.16 -4.17 -6.98
CA GLU A 62 -13.74 -5.45 -7.52
C GLU A 62 -12.22 -5.65 -7.41
N LEU A 63 -11.45 -4.61 -7.74
CA LEU A 63 -10.00 -4.57 -7.53
C LEU A 63 -9.64 -4.75 -6.05
N LYS A 64 -10.29 -4.04 -5.13
CA LYS A 64 -10.06 -4.21 -3.68
C LYS A 64 -10.38 -5.62 -3.21
N ASN A 65 -11.46 -6.23 -3.71
CA ASN A 65 -11.84 -7.58 -3.34
C ASN A 65 -10.85 -8.61 -3.91
N ARG A 66 -10.36 -8.41 -5.14
CA ARG A 66 -9.30 -9.24 -5.72
C ARG A 66 -7.99 -9.07 -4.96
N VAL A 67 -7.62 -7.85 -4.57
CA VAL A 67 -6.45 -7.58 -3.73
C VAL A 67 -6.62 -8.24 -2.37
N LYS A 68 -7.75 -8.08 -1.67
CA LYS A 68 -8.00 -8.77 -0.39
C LYS A 68 -7.96 -10.30 -0.53
N HIS A 69 -8.47 -10.83 -1.63
CA HIS A 69 -8.42 -12.26 -1.91
C HIS A 69 -6.99 -12.73 -2.15
N LEU A 70 -6.21 -11.99 -2.97
CA LEU A 70 -4.79 -12.24 -3.20
C LEU A 70 -3.96 -12.05 -1.93
N GLU A 71 -4.29 -11.10 -1.07
CA GLU A 71 -3.69 -10.91 0.25
C GLU A 71 -4.09 -12.04 1.20
N SER A 72 -5.28 -12.62 1.09
CA SER A 72 -5.71 -13.78 1.89
C SER A 72 -5.03 -15.09 1.46
N ILE A 73 -4.84 -15.27 0.15
CA ILE A 73 -4.09 -16.39 -0.44
C ILE A 73 -2.59 -16.19 -0.18
N GLY A 74 -2.12 -14.95 -0.34
CA GLY A 74 -0.78 -14.49 -0.03
C GLY A 74 -0.47 -14.66 1.44
N SER A 75 -1.33 -14.28 2.38
CA SER A 75 -1.04 -14.46 3.81
C SER A 75 -0.94 -15.92 4.25
N THR A 76 -1.39 -16.88 3.44
CA THR A 76 -1.17 -18.32 3.67
C THR A 76 0.13 -18.84 3.02
N SER A 77 0.64 -18.20 1.97
CA SER A 77 1.85 -18.63 1.21
C SER A 77 3.10 -17.75 1.43
N PHE A 78 2.90 -16.49 1.81
CA PHE A 78 3.89 -15.42 1.99
C PHE A 78 4.52 -15.40 3.40
N GLN A 79 3.99 -16.21 4.33
CA GLN A 79 4.55 -16.28 5.70
C GLN A 79 5.82 -17.13 5.79
N LEU A 80 6.16 -17.91 4.75
CA LEU A 80 7.26 -18.87 4.78
C LEU A 80 7.98 -19.10 3.44
N GLY A 81 7.47 -18.57 2.32
CA GLY A 81 7.97 -18.88 0.97
C GLY A 81 9.15 -18.02 0.49
N GLU A 82 9.40 -16.86 1.10
CA GLU A 82 10.55 -16.01 0.74
C GLU A 82 11.82 -16.34 1.53
N LEU A 83 11.71 -17.03 2.67
CA LEU A 83 12.89 -17.44 3.43
C LEU A 83 13.55 -18.64 2.75
N ASN A 84 14.83 -18.53 2.42
CA ASN A 84 15.60 -19.68 1.97
C ASN A 84 15.69 -20.76 3.07
N ASP A 85 16.05 -22.00 2.69
CA ASP A 85 16.06 -23.13 3.62
C ASP A 85 16.98 -22.93 4.83
N ILE A 86 18.09 -22.21 4.64
CA ILE A 86 19.06 -21.89 5.71
C ILE A 86 18.42 -20.91 6.71
N ALA A 87 17.75 -19.87 6.23
CA ALA A 87 17.06 -18.91 7.08
C ALA A 87 15.91 -19.56 7.85
N ARG A 88 15.20 -20.50 7.22
CA ARG A 88 14.06 -21.18 7.85
C ARG A 88 14.47 -22.23 8.88
N ASN A 89 15.49 -23.03 8.58
CA ASN A 89 15.84 -24.22 9.38
C ASN A 89 17.00 -23.98 10.36
N GLU A 90 17.90 -23.05 10.06
CA GLU A 90 19.11 -22.81 10.87
C GLU A 90 19.07 -21.46 11.59
N LEU A 91 18.57 -20.42 10.93
CA LEU A 91 18.48 -19.08 11.52
C LEU A 91 17.28 -18.94 12.47
N CYS A 92 16.07 -19.36 12.07
CA CYS A 92 14.88 -19.31 12.92
C CYS A 92 14.74 -20.54 13.82
N ASN A 93 14.61 -20.34 15.14
CA ASN A 93 14.48 -21.45 16.10
C ASN A 93 13.00 -21.78 16.36
N ASP A 94 12.14 -20.75 16.41
CA ASP A 94 10.71 -20.91 16.64
C ASP A 94 9.87 -20.08 15.67
N GLU A 95 8.55 -20.23 15.79
CA GLU A 95 7.58 -19.51 14.96
C GLU A 95 7.63 -17.98 15.21
N LEU A 96 8.06 -17.54 16.39
CA LEU A 96 8.20 -16.11 16.69
C LEU A 96 9.35 -15.50 15.89
N ASP A 97 10.49 -16.18 15.79
CA ASP A 97 11.61 -15.75 14.94
C ASP A 97 11.17 -15.62 13.47
N ARG A 98 10.39 -16.59 12.97
CA ARG A 98 9.86 -16.56 11.59
C ARG A 98 8.91 -15.39 11.36
N LYS A 99 7.98 -15.17 12.29
CA LYS A 99 7.03 -14.04 12.23
C LYS A 99 7.75 -12.69 12.32
N LEU A 100 8.83 -12.61 13.10
CA LEU A 100 9.65 -11.41 13.23
C LEU A 100 10.37 -11.09 11.91
N LEU A 101 11.00 -12.08 11.28
CA LEU A 101 11.60 -11.89 9.94
C LEU A 101 10.56 -11.51 8.88
N ALA A 102 9.43 -12.22 8.82
CA ALA A 102 8.35 -11.91 7.88
C ALA A 102 7.83 -10.48 8.07
N TYR A 103 7.77 -9.99 9.32
CA TYR A 103 7.41 -8.61 9.59
C TYR A 103 8.42 -7.62 8.99
N PHE A 104 9.72 -7.88 9.17
CA PHE A 104 10.77 -7.02 8.63
C PHE A 104 10.85 -7.06 7.10
N ILE A 105 10.63 -8.20 6.47
CA ILE A 105 10.59 -8.31 5.00
C ILE A 105 9.43 -7.46 4.45
N ARG A 106 8.26 -7.50 5.09
CA ARG A 106 7.09 -6.73 4.65
C ARG A 106 7.21 -5.22 4.89
N ASN A 107 7.76 -4.82 6.03
CA ASN A 107 7.69 -3.42 6.50
C ASN A 107 9.03 -2.69 6.45
N GLU A 108 10.12 -3.38 6.08
CA GLU A 108 11.52 -2.94 6.00
C GLU A 108 12.14 -2.43 7.32
N GLY A 109 11.33 -2.01 8.29
CA GLY A 109 11.77 -1.60 9.61
C GLY A 109 10.65 -1.43 10.62
N ALA A 110 11.02 -1.56 11.89
CA ALA A 110 10.08 -1.64 13.00
C ALA A 110 10.69 -1.13 14.30
N THR A 111 9.87 -0.51 15.14
CA THR A 111 10.27 -0.20 16.52
C THR A 111 10.01 -1.40 17.43
N THR A 112 10.76 -1.56 18.52
CA THR A 112 10.51 -2.66 19.47
C THR A 112 9.12 -2.64 20.12
N PRO A 113 8.49 -1.47 20.42
CA PRO A 113 7.11 -1.44 20.90
C PRO A 113 6.09 -1.88 19.84
N GLU A 114 6.31 -1.51 18.57
CA GLU A 114 5.46 -1.89 17.44
C GLU A 114 5.48 -3.41 17.22
N LEU A 115 6.68 -4.00 17.20
CA LEU A 115 6.85 -5.45 17.12
C LEU A 115 6.20 -6.18 18.31
N ALA A 116 6.38 -5.66 19.53
CA ALA A 116 5.81 -6.29 20.73
C ALA A 116 4.27 -6.28 20.68
N LYS A 117 3.67 -5.16 20.25
CA LYS A 117 2.23 -5.06 20.06
C LYS A 117 1.72 -6.01 18.97
N TYR A 118 2.41 -6.06 17.83
CA TYR A 118 1.99 -6.88 16.69
C TYR A 118 2.16 -8.38 16.93
N LEU A 119 3.32 -8.81 17.44
CA LEU A 119 3.68 -10.22 17.55
C LEU A 119 3.21 -10.85 18.86
N LEU A 120 3.16 -10.08 19.95
CA LEU A 120 2.91 -10.61 21.30
C LEU A 120 1.64 -10.04 21.96
N GLY A 121 0.90 -9.19 21.24
CA GLY A 121 -0.36 -8.58 21.68
C GLY A 121 -0.22 -7.50 22.75
N SER A 122 1.00 -7.16 23.18
CA SER A 122 1.24 -6.15 24.22
C SER A 122 2.54 -5.40 23.96
N ALA A 123 2.47 -4.07 24.05
CA ALA A 123 3.62 -3.18 23.92
C ALA A 123 4.60 -3.25 25.11
N ASP A 124 4.30 -4.00 26.17
CA ASP A 124 5.17 -4.10 27.36
C ASP A 124 6.24 -5.19 27.21
N LYS A 125 6.07 -6.11 26.25
CA LYS A 125 7.00 -7.21 25.97
C LYS A 125 8.18 -6.80 25.06
N ARG A 126 8.55 -5.52 25.08
CA ARG A 126 9.63 -4.93 24.24
C ARG A 126 10.97 -5.63 24.48
N ARG A 127 11.25 -5.97 25.73
CA ARG A 127 12.47 -6.66 26.15
C ARG A 127 12.57 -8.04 25.51
N THR A 128 11.46 -8.77 25.47
CA THR A 128 11.39 -10.07 24.79
C THR A 128 11.70 -9.94 23.31
N ILE A 129 11.18 -8.91 22.64
CA ILE A 129 11.51 -8.66 21.23
C ILE A 129 12.99 -8.33 21.06
N LEU A 130 13.55 -7.48 21.93
CA LEU A 130 14.96 -7.12 21.88
C LEU A 130 15.85 -8.36 22.05
N ASP A 131 15.60 -9.17 23.08
CA ASP A 131 16.35 -10.41 23.35
C ASP A 131 16.25 -11.39 22.15
N ARG A 132 15.12 -11.40 21.45
CA ARG A 132 14.93 -12.21 20.23
C ARG A 132 15.74 -11.70 19.06
N ILE A 133 15.73 -10.39 18.82
CA ILE A 133 16.54 -9.75 17.77
C ILE A 133 18.03 -10.01 18.01
N ASP A 134 18.50 -9.86 19.24
CA ASP A 134 19.92 -10.08 19.59
C ASP A 134 20.34 -11.54 19.33
N ARG A 135 19.50 -12.52 19.72
CA ARG A 135 19.75 -13.94 19.44
C ARG A 135 19.69 -14.28 17.95
N LEU A 136 18.79 -13.63 17.21
CA LEU A 136 18.66 -13.80 15.77
C LEU A 136 19.91 -13.26 15.05
N ASN A 137 20.36 -12.07 15.41
CA ASN A 137 21.59 -11.48 14.91
C ASN A 137 22.83 -12.29 15.30
N GLY A 138 22.91 -12.84 16.50
CA GLY A 138 24.03 -13.72 16.91
C GLY A 138 24.12 -15.00 16.08
N ARG A 139 22.96 -15.58 15.71
CA ARG A 139 22.91 -16.73 14.79
C ARG A 139 23.29 -16.31 13.37
N ALA A 140 22.75 -15.20 12.87
CA ALA A 140 23.13 -14.69 11.56
C ALA A 140 24.62 -14.36 11.44
N GLN A 141 25.22 -13.79 12.49
CA GLN A 141 26.66 -13.54 12.56
C GLN A 141 27.47 -14.84 12.46
N SER A 142 26.97 -15.93 13.05
CA SER A 142 27.61 -17.26 12.97
C SER A 142 27.44 -17.91 11.60
N LEU A 143 26.27 -17.76 10.97
CA LEU A 143 25.93 -18.41 9.69
C LEU A 143 26.46 -17.65 8.46
N PHE A 144 26.32 -16.32 8.46
CA PHE A 144 26.57 -15.45 7.30
C PHE A 144 27.73 -14.48 7.51
N GLY A 145 28.28 -14.39 8.74
CA GLY A 145 29.39 -13.47 9.05
C GLY A 145 28.96 -12.02 9.29
N THR A 146 27.66 -11.72 9.22
CA THR A 146 27.09 -10.38 9.45
C THR A 146 25.73 -10.45 10.14
N PRO A 147 25.35 -9.44 10.94
CA PRO A 147 24.00 -9.35 11.48
C PRO A 147 23.00 -9.02 10.37
N ILE A 148 21.75 -9.41 10.57
CA ILE A 148 20.68 -9.24 9.59
C ILE A 148 19.75 -8.07 9.91
N LEU A 149 19.73 -7.64 11.16
CA LEU A 149 18.95 -6.51 11.66
C LEU A 149 19.89 -5.49 12.30
N ASP A 150 19.79 -4.23 11.89
CA ASP A 150 20.58 -3.13 12.46
C ASP A 150 19.69 -2.05 13.09
N TYR A 151 20.13 -1.53 14.23
CA TYR A 151 19.39 -0.50 14.97
C TYR A 151 19.89 0.89 14.62
N LYS A 152 19.01 1.70 14.00
CA LYS A 152 19.33 3.08 13.64
C LYS A 152 18.65 4.05 14.60
N LYS A 153 19.46 4.77 15.39
CA LYS A 153 19.03 5.77 16.38
C LYS A 153 18.44 7.06 15.77
N GLY A 154 18.61 7.28 14.46
CA GLY A 154 18.12 8.45 13.74
C GLY A 154 16.64 8.37 13.30
N PHE A 155 16.19 9.40 12.58
CA PHE A 155 14.91 9.39 11.88
C PHE A 155 15.12 8.79 10.49
N VAL A 156 14.61 7.58 10.28
CA VAL A 156 14.76 6.83 9.03
C VAL A 156 13.37 6.37 8.59
N LYS A 157 13.00 6.65 7.34
CA LYS A 157 11.68 6.30 6.76
C LYS A 157 10.50 6.56 7.71
N HIS A 158 10.43 7.77 8.28
CA HIS A 158 9.37 8.22 9.21
C HIS A 158 9.35 7.55 10.59
N LYS A 159 10.35 6.74 10.95
CA LYS A 159 10.48 6.10 12.28
C LYS A 159 11.75 6.61 12.99
N ARG A 160 11.62 6.90 14.30
CA ARG A 160 12.75 7.29 15.16
C ARG A 160 13.19 6.08 15.99
N GLY A 161 14.46 5.70 15.93
CA GLY A 161 14.98 4.60 16.75
C GLY A 161 14.32 3.27 16.41
N ALA A 162 14.62 2.74 15.22
CA ALA A 162 14.02 1.51 14.71
C ALA A 162 15.09 0.51 14.24
N TRP A 163 14.69 -0.75 14.19
CA TRP A 163 15.44 -1.83 13.58
C TRP A 163 15.12 -1.91 12.10
N TRP A 164 16.12 -2.26 11.29
CA TRP A 164 16.03 -2.34 9.84
C TRP A 164 16.71 -3.60 9.36
N ILE A 165 16.17 -4.22 8.31
CA ILE A 165 16.82 -5.35 7.66
C ILE A 165 18.02 -4.85 6.83
N THR A 166 19.17 -5.48 7.01
CA THR A 166 20.42 -5.13 6.31
C THR A 166 20.94 -6.26 5.43
N GLY A 167 20.70 -7.52 5.81
CA GLY A 167 21.19 -8.70 5.10
C GLY A 167 20.10 -9.42 4.31
N LEU A 168 19.28 -8.69 3.56
CA LEU A 168 18.11 -9.25 2.86
C LEU A 168 18.54 -10.28 1.79
N GLU A 169 19.70 -10.08 1.16
CA GLU A 169 20.30 -11.05 0.22
C GLU A 169 20.64 -12.43 0.83
N HIS A 170 20.85 -12.52 2.15
CA HIS A 170 21.18 -13.78 2.81
C HIS A 170 19.94 -14.57 3.25
N ILE A 171 18.77 -13.92 3.21
CA ILE A 171 17.54 -14.41 3.80
C ILE A 171 16.54 -14.80 2.72
N ILE A 172 16.57 -14.12 1.57
CA ILE A 172 15.59 -14.30 0.48
C ILE A 172 16.18 -15.08 -0.70
N ILE A 173 15.33 -15.79 -1.44
CA ILE A 173 15.66 -16.52 -2.69
C ILE A 173 15.83 -15.55 -3.86
#